data_AF-A0A4R2T531-F1
#
_entry.id   AF-A0A4R2T531-F1
#
_cell.length_a   1.000
_cell.length_b   1.000
_cell.length_c   1.000
_cell.angle_alpha   90.00
_cell.angle_beta   90.00
_cell.angle_gamma   90.00
#
_symmetry.space_group_name_H-M   'P 1'
#
loop_
_entity.id
_entity.type
_entity.pdbx_description
1 polymer ?
#
loop_
_entity_poly.entity_id
_entity_poly.type
_entity_poly.pdbx_seq_one_letter_code
_entity_poly.pdbx_strand_id
1 'polypeptide(L)'
;MHFRAWLILVGAIKRRRLTIAPLRAESLSTMQIIVRDNNVDQALRALKKKLQREGVYREMKLRRHYEKPSEKRAREHAAAVSRTRKADRKRAERDN
;
A
#
# COMPACT_ATOMS: atom_id res chain seq x y z
N MET A 1 -16.57 -59.06 38.61
CA MET A 1 -17.94 -59.16 39.18
C MET A 1 -18.28 -57.78 39.71
N HIS A 2 -18.96 -56.96 38.91
CA HIS A 2 -20.34 -56.49 39.23
C HIS A 2 -20.28 -55.11 39.90
N PHE A 3 -20.79 -53.99 39.37
CA PHE A 3 -21.72 -53.69 38.29
C PHE A 3 -21.42 -52.23 37.87
N ARG A 4 -21.33 -51.97 36.56
CA ARG A 4 -22.10 -50.91 35.86
C ARG A 4 -22.03 -49.50 36.44
N ALA A 5 -21.35 -48.59 35.75
CA ALA A 5 -22.02 -47.77 34.76
C ALA A 5 -23.20 -46.97 35.32
N TRP A 6 -22.91 -45.85 36.00
CA TRP A 6 -23.74 -44.66 35.91
C TRP A 6 -22.99 -43.43 36.45
N LEU A 7 -22.43 -42.65 35.52
CA LEU A 7 -22.28 -41.18 35.52
C LEU A 7 -21.05 -40.79 34.68
N ILE A 8 -21.17 -41.07 33.39
CA ILE A 8 -20.95 -40.00 32.43
C ILE A 8 -22.20 -39.13 32.53
N LEU A 9 -22.13 -37.88 32.99
CA LEU A 9 -22.70 -36.72 32.30
C LEU A 9 -22.52 -35.43 33.12
N VAL A 10 -21.87 -34.46 32.48
CA VAL A 10 -21.89 -33.01 32.75
C VAL A 10 -20.92 -32.49 33.81
N GLY A 11 -19.81 -31.93 33.33
CA GLY A 11 -18.98 -30.99 34.09
C GLY A 11 -17.57 -31.54 34.30
N ALA A 12 -16.52 -31.11 33.62
CA ALA A 12 -16.29 -29.83 32.97
C ALA A 12 -15.49 -30.09 31.69
N ILE A 13 -16.15 -29.96 30.55
CA ILE A 13 -15.49 -29.57 29.31
C ILE A 13 -14.92 -28.18 29.60
N LYS A 14 -13.67 -28.16 30.07
CA LYS A 14 -12.89 -26.94 30.32
C LYS A 14 -12.71 -26.31 28.95
N ARG A 15 -13.67 -25.45 28.59
CA ARG A 15 -13.70 -24.62 27.39
C ARG A 15 -12.28 -24.18 27.09
N ARG A 16 -11.65 -24.78 26.08
CA ARG A 16 -10.53 -24.15 25.37
C ARG A 16 -11.12 -22.88 24.81
N ARG A 17 -10.98 -21.81 25.57
CA ARG A 17 -11.23 -20.45 25.10
C ARG A 17 -10.17 -20.23 24.04
N LEU A 18 -10.52 -20.53 22.79
CA LEU A 18 -9.77 -20.10 21.62
C LEU A 18 -9.73 -18.57 21.72
N THR A 19 -8.67 -18.04 22.32
CA THR A 19 -8.34 -16.63 22.21
C THR A 19 -7.97 -16.40 20.76
N ILE A 20 -8.95 -15.95 19.98
CA ILE A 20 -8.69 -15.37 18.66
C ILE A 20 -7.84 -14.14 18.97
N ALA A 21 -6.53 -14.23 18.76
CA ALA A 21 -5.63 -13.09 18.88
C ALA A 21 -6.17 -11.97 17.98
N PRO A 22 -6.20 -10.70 18.42
CA PRO A 22 -6.58 -9.62 17.53
C PRO A 22 -5.58 -9.62 16.37
N LEU A 23 -6.08 -9.90 15.17
CA LEU A 23 -5.36 -9.69 13.93
C LEU A 23 -4.76 -8.28 14.00
N ARG A 24 -3.43 -8.22 13.98
CA ARG A 24 -2.65 -6.98 13.93
C ARG A 24 -3.37 -6.03 12.99
N ALA A 25 -3.84 -4.91 13.53
CA ALA A 25 -4.25 -3.78 12.72
C ALA A 25 -3.00 -3.30 11.98
N GLU A 26 -2.74 -3.89 10.81
CA GLU A 26 -1.90 -3.26 9.82
C GLU A 26 -2.57 -1.92 9.52
N SER A 27 -2.00 -0.86 10.07
CA SER A 27 -2.34 0.49 9.69
C SER A 27 -2.02 0.61 8.20
N LEU A 28 -3.00 0.33 7.35
CA LEU A 28 -2.96 0.76 5.96
C LEU A 28 -2.75 2.27 6.03
N SER A 29 -1.55 2.71 5.71
CA SER A 29 -1.17 4.12 5.63
C SER A 29 -2.01 4.77 4.54
N THR A 30 -3.24 5.14 4.86
CA THR A 30 -4.13 5.85 3.95
C THR A 30 -3.65 7.29 3.84
N MET A 31 -3.52 7.80 2.62
CA MET A 31 -3.14 9.19 2.37
C MET A 31 -4.20 10.12 2.99
N GLN A 32 -3.80 10.95 3.95
CA GLN A 32 -4.67 11.92 4.60
C GLN A 32 -4.35 13.37 4.19
N ILE A 33 -5.40 14.18 4.09
CA ILE A 33 -5.33 15.61 3.78
C ILE A 33 -6.27 16.36 4.70
N ILE A 34 -5.69 17.27 5.47
CA ILE A 34 -6.41 18.14 6.40
C ILE A 34 -6.79 19.39 5.61
N VAL A 35 -8.10 19.65 5.51
CA VAL A 35 -8.64 20.89 4.94
C VAL A 35 -8.84 21.87 6.08
N ARG A 36 -8.31 23.09 5.93
CA ARG A 36 -8.52 24.18 6.88
C ARG A 36 -9.29 25.30 6.18
N ASP A 37 -10.13 26.00 6.94
CA ASP A 37 -10.82 27.23 6.53
C ASP A 37 -11.67 27.09 5.25
N ASN A 38 -12.33 25.94 5.09
CA ASN A 38 -13.20 25.59 3.97
C ASN A 38 -12.57 25.72 2.56
N ASN A 39 -11.23 25.78 2.47
CA ASN A 39 -10.53 25.88 1.19
C ASN A 39 -10.36 24.50 0.51
N VAL A 40 -11.47 23.99 0.01
CA VAL A 40 -11.56 22.66 -0.62
C VAL A 40 -10.70 22.59 -1.89
N ASP A 41 -10.67 23.65 -2.68
CA ASP A 41 -9.88 23.68 -3.93
C ASP A 41 -8.37 23.54 -3.68
N GLN A 42 -7.87 24.17 -2.63
CA GLN A 42 -6.45 24.04 -2.26
C GLN A 42 -6.14 22.63 -1.76
N ALA A 43 -7.03 22.01 -0.99
CA ALA A 43 -6.89 20.64 -0.54
C ALA A 43 -6.88 19.65 -1.71
N LEU A 44 -7.76 19.84 -2.70
CA LEU A 44 -7.79 19.01 -3.92
C LEU A 44 -6.52 19.18 -4.75
N ARG A 45 -6.00 20.41 -4.87
CA ARG A 45 -4.71 20.67 -5.53
C ARG A 45 -3.55 20.00 -4.78
N ALA A 46 -3.54 20.05 -3.46
CA ALA A 46 -2.54 19.39 -2.63
C ALA A 46 -2.60 17.86 -2.77
N LEU A 47 -3.81 17.28 -2.79
CA LEU A 47 -4.05 15.86 -3.04
C LEU A 47 -3.47 15.42 -4.36
N LYS A 48 -3.84 16.12 -5.43
CA LYS A 48 -3.36 15.82 -6.78
C LYS A 48 -1.83 15.89 -6.85
N LYS A 49 -1.21 16.88 -6.20
CA LYS A 49 0.26 16.98 -6.13
C LYS A 49 0.90 15.83 -5.35
N LYS A 50 0.32 15.41 -4.22
CA LYS A 50 0.84 14.26 -3.44
C LYS A 50 0.73 12.96 -4.24
N LEU A 51 -0.41 12.69 -4.87
CA LEU A 51 -0.62 11.52 -5.73
C LEU A 51 0.32 11.50 -6.94
N GLN A 52 0.65 12.66 -7.51
CA GLN A 52 1.63 12.77 -8.57
C GLN A 52 3.07 12.47 -8.09
N ARG A 53 3.42 12.88 -6.86
CA ARG A 53 4.74 12.58 -6.26
C ARG A 53 4.92 11.10 -5.95
N GLU A 54 3.89 10.47 -5.42
CA GLU A 54 3.87 9.03 -5.18
C GLU A 54 3.90 8.22 -6.48
N GLY A 55 3.60 8.85 -7.63
CA GLY A 55 3.68 8.21 -8.93
C GLY A 55 2.51 7.28 -9.23
N VAL A 56 1.47 7.28 -8.40
CA VAL A 56 0.27 6.42 -8.53
C VAL A 56 -0.36 6.56 -9.91
N TYR A 57 -0.50 7.78 -10.43
CA TYR A 57 -1.05 7.98 -11.79
C TYR A 57 -0.18 7.39 -12.90
N ARG A 58 1.15 7.42 -12.73
CA ARG A 58 2.08 6.85 -13.69
C ARG A 58 1.97 5.33 -13.67
N GLU A 59 1.88 4.75 -12.48
CA GLU A 59 1.71 3.32 -12.27
C GLU A 59 0.35 2.82 -12.78
N MET A 60 -0.72 3.54 -12.47
CA MET A 60 -2.07 3.26 -13.00
C MET A 60 -2.10 3.28 -14.52
N LYS A 61 -1.35 4.18 -15.18
CA LYS A 61 -1.27 4.22 -16.66
C LYS A 61 -0.44 3.06 -17.21
N LEU A 62 0.67 2.73 -16.57
CA LEU A 62 1.58 1.65 -16.97
C LEU A 62 0.94 0.26 -16.82
N ARG A 63 0.07 0.07 -15.82
CA ARG A 63 -0.55 -1.22 -15.50
C ARG A 63 -1.88 -1.49 -16.22
N ARG A 64 -2.36 -0.60 -17.09
CA ARG A 64 -3.65 -0.79 -17.80
C ARG A 64 -3.64 -1.96 -18.78
N HIS A 65 -2.48 -2.29 -19.34
CA HIS A 65 -2.32 -3.31 -20.35
C HIS A 65 -1.13 -4.20 -19.99
N TYR A 66 -1.22 -5.49 -20.32
CA TYR A 66 -0.09 -6.40 -20.18
C TYR A 66 1.02 -5.95 -21.13
N GLU A 67 2.20 -5.69 -20.56
CA GLU A 67 3.39 -5.37 -21.33
C GLU A 67 4.33 -6.57 -21.31
N LYS A 68 4.89 -6.89 -22.48
CA LYS A 68 5.85 -7.98 -22.59
C LYS A 68 7.11 -7.66 -21.77
N PRO A 69 7.71 -8.63 -21.06
CA PRO A 69 8.88 -8.38 -20.22
C PRO A 69 10.07 -7.71 -20.92
N SER A 70 10.26 -7.95 -22.23
CA SER A 70 11.31 -7.29 -23.02
C SER A 70 11.05 -5.80 -23.23
N GLU A 71 9.80 -5.43 -23.50
CA GLU A 71 9.38 -4.04 -23.73
C GLU A 71 9.47 -3.23 -22.44
N LYS A 72 9.10 -3.87 -21.31
CA LYS A 72 9.23 -3.28 -19.98
C LYS A 72 10.68 -2.88 -19.68
N ARG A 73 11.64 -3.79 -19.92
CA ARG A 73 13.08 -3.51 -19.73
C ARG A 73 13.59 -2.38 -20.63
N ALA A 74 13.17 -2.37 -21.91
CA ALA A 74 13.56 -1.32 -22.85
C ALA A 74 13.05 0.06 -22.41
N ARG A 75 11.79 0.14 -21.94
CA ARG A 75 11.21 1.38 -21.43
C ARG A 75 11.87 1.87 -20.15
N GLU A 76 12.15 0.95 -19.22
CA GLU A 76 12.85 1.28 -17.97
C GLU A 76 14.23 1.84 -18.25
N HIS A 77 14.98 1.22 -19.17
CA HIS A 77 16.30 1.71 -19.58
C HIS A 77 16.22 3.10 -20.22
N ALA A 78 15.31 3.31 -21.17
CA ALA A 78 15.11 4.61 -21.80
C ALA A 78 14.68 5.71 -20.79
N ALA A 79 13.85 5.35 -19.80
CA ALA A 79 13.43 6.25 -18.75
C ALA A 79 14.57 6.59 -17.78
N ALA A 80 15.45 5.63 -17.46
CA ALA A 80 16.63 5.85 -16.63
C ALA A 80 17.61 6.82 -17.32
N VAL A 81 17.94 6.58 -18.59
CA VAL A 81 18.79 7.46 -19.40
C VAL A 81 18.20 8.87 -19.53
N SER A 82 16.89 8.98 -19.68
CA SER A 82 16.23 10.29 -19.74
C SER A 82 16.28 11.03 -18.39
N ARG A 83 16.18 10.31 -17.27
CA ARG A 83 16.28 10.89 -15.93
C ARG A 83 17.68 11.38 -15.62
N THR A 84 18.72 10.61 -15.98
CA THR A 84 20.12 11.01 -15.77
C THR A 84 20.44 12.28 -16.56
N ARG A 85 20.15 12.29 -17.87
CA ARG A 85 20.35 13.48 -18.73
C ARG A 85 19.63 14.72 -18.22
N LYS A 86 18.41 14.56 -17.69
CA LYS A 86 17.65 15.68 -17.11
C LYS A 86 18.25 16.17 -15.79
N ALA A 87 18.81 15.27 -14.98
CA ALA A 87 19.49 15.64 -13.74
C ALA A 87 20.79 16.38 -14.03
N ASP A 88 21.57 15.91 -15.01
CA ASP A 88 22.83 16.52 -15.42
C ASP A 88 22.59 17.94 -15.97
N ARG A 89 21.58 18.12 -16.83
CA ARG A 89 21.18 19.45 -17.32
C ARG A 89 20.82 20.40 -16.18
N LYS A 90 20.05 19.94 -15.19
CA LYS A 90 19.67 20.76 -14.03
C LYS A 90 20.85 21.11 -13.12
N ARG A 91 21.90 20.29 -13.07
CA ARG A 91 23.14 20.60 -12.33
C ARG A 91 23.91 21.70 -13.04
N ALA A 92 24.11 21.55 -14.35
CA ALA A 92 24.77 22.56 -15.17
C ALA A 92 24.06 23.93 -15.15
N GLU A 93 22.72 23.96 -15.12
CA GLU A 93 21.93 25.20 -14.97
C GLU A 93 22.07 25.87 -13.58
N ARG A 94 22.52 25.14 -12.55
CA ARG A 94 22.64 25.65 -11.17
C ARG A 94 24.03 26.17 -10.85
N ASP A 95 25.04 25.59 -11.50
CA ASP A 95 26.45 25.92 -11.30
C ASP A 95 26.93 27.08 -12.19
N ASN A 96 26.05 27.62 -13.05
CA ASN A 96 26.27 28.72 -13.99
C ASN A 96 25.42 29.93 -13.59
#